data_AF-G8NPV3-F1
#
_entry.id   AF-G8NPV3-F1
#
_cell.length_a   1.000
_cell.length_b   1.000
_cell.length_c   1.000
_cell.angle_alpha   90.00
_cell.angle_beta   90.00
_cell.angle_gamma   90.00
#
_symmetry.space_group_name_H-M   'P 1'
#
loop_
_entity.id
_entity.type
_entity.pdbx_description
1 polymer ?
#
loop_
_entity_poly.entity_id
_entity_poly.type
_entity_poly.pdbx_seq_one_letter_code
_entity_poly.pdbx_strand_id
1 'polypeptide(L)'
;MQQDNLINQHEPHHGQEHHDDTVLLPAPTPWPMVLSLGLALLITGMVTHWVVSLLGLVLTLRSMVGWFFDVFPHEKHIYVPVQAGIIEITSTRTTRSQLPVGVDHRKLIPIETFSVTAGLKGGIVGGIAMIVPAALFGLIRYHSVWYAVNLLAAGGFVHWAGESDAFLAQFHLYGLLAATAIHGLTSILIGLLYGAMLPMFPRKPILTAGFVAPLLWTGILYSALGVISPILNARIDWLWFVVSQIAFGLVCGFIVNLQVKVRTPQFRALPFSVRAGIHSDQSHKEDPSHKEDQ
;
A
#
# COMPACT_ATOMS: atom_id res chain seq x y z
N MET A 1 -18.60 -4.03 73.01
CA MET A 1 -18.62 -2.56 73.03
C MET A 1 -17.20 -2.10 72.72
N GLN A 2 -16.83 -1.82 71.45
CA GLN A 2 -17.25 -0.66 70.64
C GLN A 2 -16.61 0.62 71.24
N GLN A 3 -15.84 1.47 70.56
CA GLN A 3 -15.60 1.68 69.14
C GLN A 3 -14.36 2.58 68.94
N ASP A 4 -13.59 2.30 67.90
CA ASP A 4 -12.97 3.21 66.91
C ASP A 4 -12.71 4.69 67.26
N ASN A 5 -11.44 5.10 67.17
CA ASN A 5 -11.08 6.36 66.51
C ASN A 5 -9.56 6.40 66.17
N LEU A 6 -9.15 5.68 65.12
CA LEU A 6 -7.84 5.91 64.48
C LEU A 6 -8.07 6.81 63.27
N ILE A 7 -7.76 8.08 63.49
CA ILE A 7 -7.84 9.18 62.54
C ILE A 7 -6.82 8.95 61.41
N ASN A 8 -7.37 8.80 60.21
CA ASN A 8 -6.86 9.21 58.90
C ASN A 8 -5.33 9.13 58.68
N GLN A 9 -4.91 8.01 58.08
CA GLN A 9 -3.80 8.01 57.14
C GLN A 9 -4.19 8.88 55.93
N HIS A 10 -3.71 10.11 55.89
CA HIS A 10 -3.61 10.85 54.63
C HIS A 10 -2.48 10.19 53.82
N GLU A 11 -2.86 9.28 52.92
CA GLU A 11 -2.00 8.99 51.78
C GLU A 11 -1.75 10.30 51.03
N PRO A 12 -0.50 10.60 50.63
CA PRO A 12 -0.26 11.71 49.74
C PRO A 12 -0.95 11.37 48.43
N HIS A 13 -2.02 12.10 48.13
CA HIS A 13 -2.59 12.21 46.80
C HIS A 13 -1.43 12.26 45.81
N HIS A 14 -1.35 11.25 44.93
CA HIS A 14 -0.51 11.29 43.75
C HIS A 14 -0.77 12.63 43.06
N GLY A 15 0.20 13.54 43.21
CA GLY A 15 0.21 14.79 42.49
C GLY A 15 0.07 14.43 41.02
N GLN A 16 -1.02 14.91 40.42
CA GLN A 16 -1.05 15.08 38.98
C GLN A 16 0.14 15.98 38.66
N GLU A 17 1.24 15.36 38.22
CA GLU A 17 2.35 16.07 37.61
C GLU A 17 1.74 16.97 36.54
N HIS A 18 2.00 18.26 36.70
CA HIS A 18 1.65 19.30 35.74
C HIS A 18 1.83 18.76 34.33
N HIS A 19 0.72 18.64 33.59
CA HIS A 19 0.76 18.42 32.16
C HIS A 19 1.63 19.53 31.58
N ASP A 20 2.83 19.19 31.11
CA ASP A 20 3.56 20.07 30.20
C ASP A 20 2.57 20.41 29.09
N ASP A 21 2.32 21.71 28.89
CA ASP A 21 1.44 22.28 27.86
C ASP A 21 1.99 22.03 26.45
N THR A 22 2.65 20.90 26.20
CA THR A 22 3.33 20.56 24.96
C THR A 22 2.95 19.16 24.52
N VAL A 23 2.62 19.02 23.23
CA VAL A 23 2.38 17.72 22.61
C VAL A 23 3.53 17.42 21.67
N LEU A 24 4.06 16.20 21.78
CA LEU A 24 5.09 15.69 20.89
C LEU A 24 4.45 15.31 19.54
N LEU A 25 4.79 16.04 18.47
CA LEU A 25 4.30 15.80 17.12
C LEU A 25 5.46 15.45 16.18
N PRO A 26 5.21 14.68 15.10
CA PRO A 26 6.24 14.42 14.10
C PRO A 26 6.64 15.75 13.42
N ALA A 27 7.95 15.96 13.27
CA ALA A 27 8.46 17.16 12.61
C ALA A 27 8.09 17.15 11.12
N PRO A 28 7.69 18.30 10.53
CA PRO A 28 7.41 18.38 9.10
C PRO A 28 8.69 18.13 8.29
N THR A 29 8.57 17.34 7.21
CA THR A 29 9.69 17.02 6.32
C THR A 29 9.42 17.46 4.88
N PRO A 30 10.34 18.18 4.20
CA PRO A 30 10.15 18.65 2.84
C PRO A 30 10.45 17.57 1.78
N TRP A 31 11.08 16.45 2.15
CA TRP A 31 11.61 15.48 1.19
C TRP A 31 10.58 14.85 0.26
N PRO A 32 9.35 14.50 0.70
CA PRO A 32 8.33 13.98 -0.21
C PRO A 32 8.00 14.96 -1.35
N MET A 33 7.95 16.25 -1.07
CA MET A 33 7.68 17.29 -2.08
C MET A 33 8.83 17.38 -3.10
N VAL A 34 10.08 17.37 -2.62
CA VAL A 34 11.28 17.38 -3.49
C VAL A 34 11.34 16.12 -4.35
N LEU A 35 10.97 14.96 -3.79
CA LEU A 35 10.90 13.69 -4.51
C LEU A 35 9.87 13.76 -5.65
N SER A 36 8.66 14.24 -5.37
CA SER A 36 7.62 14.44 -6.38
C SER A 36 8.07 15.38 -7.50
N LEU A 37 8.73 16.49 -7.15
CA LEU A 37 9.30 17.42 -8.13
C LEU A 37 10.39 16.76 -8.98
N GLY A 38 11.29 15.99 -8.36
CA GLY A 38 12.34 15.25 -9.06
C GLY A 38 11.77 14.26 -10.07
N LEU A 39 10.76 13.46 -9.67
CA LEU A 39 10.08 12.54 -10.58
C LEU A 39 9.37 13.27 -11.73
N ALA A 40 8.69 14.38 -11.44
CA ALA A 40 8.02 15.18 -12.45
C ALA A 40 9.02 15.68 -13.51
N LEU A 41 10.14 16.27 -13.08
CA LEU A 41 11.19 16.75 -13.98
C LEU A 41 11.86 15.61 -14.76
N LEU A 42 12.03 14.43 -14.14
CA LEU A 42 12.60 13.25 -14.77
C LEU A 42 11.76 12.81 -15.97
N ILE A 43 10.44 12.70 -15.77
CA ILE A 43 9.47 12.31 -16.82
C ILE A 43 9.32 13.43 -17.86
N THR A 44 9.16 14.68 -17.43
CA THR A 44 9.02 15.82 -18.35
C THR A 44 10.26 15.99 -19.23
N GLY A 45 11.46 15.81 -18.67
CA GLY A 45 12.70 15.87 -19.43
C GLY A 45 12.83 14.80 -20.50
N MET A 46 12.19 13.63 -20.29
CA MET A 46 12.22 12.54 -21.26
C MET A 46 11.45 12.92 -22.54
N VAL A 47 10.44 13.79 -22.40
CA VAL A 47 9.63 14.31 -23.50
C VAL A 47 10.22 15.60 -24.10
N THR A 48 10.97 16.37 -23.30
CA THR A 48 11.40 17.72 -23.68
C THR A 48 12.90 17.83 -23.95
N HIS A 49 13.75 17.55 -22.94
CA HIS A 49 15.19 17.71 -23.04
C HIS A 49 15.93 16.90 -21.95
N TRP A 50 17.00 16.21 -22.35
CA TRP A 50 17.77 15.30 -21.48
C TRP A 50 18.36 15.98 -20.22
N VAL A 51 18.72 17.27 -20.31
CA VAL A 51 19.24 18.05 -19.15
C VAL A 51 18.18 18.16 -18.05
N VAL A 52 16.90 18.32 -18.41
CA VAL A 52 15.80 18.39 -17.45
C VAL A 52 15.63 17.04 -16.76
N SER A 53 15.78 15.93 -17.51
CA SER A 53 15.78 14.59 -16.93
C SER A 53 16.95 14.35 -15.98
N LEU A 54 18.15 14.82 -16.33
CA LEU A 54 19.33 14.70 -15.47
C LEU A 54 19.13 15.46 -14.15
N LEU A 55 18.58 16.68 -14.21
CA LEU A 55 18.21 17.45 -13.02
C LEU A 55 17.18 16.70 -12.16
N GLY A 56 16.13 16.17 -12.80
CA GLY A 56 15.11 15.36 -12.14
C GLY A 56 15.71 14.15 -11.41
N LEU A 57 16.61 13.42 -12.08
CA LEU A 57 17.32 12.27 -11.51
C LEU A 57 18.14 12.65 -10.28
N VAL A 58 18.90 13.75 -10.34
CA VAL A 58 19.68 14.24 -9.19
C VAL A 58 18.78 14.56 -7.99
N LEU A 59 17.65 15.25 -8.24
CA LEU A 59 16.69 15.58 -7.19
C LEU A 59 16.01 14.34 -6.59
N THR A 60 15.61 13.37 -7.43
CA THR A 60 15.04 12.09 -6.98
C THR A 60 16.02 11.33 -6.08
N LEU A 61 17.27 11.17 -6.51
CA LEU A 61 18.28 10.47 -5.70
C LEU A 61 18.55 11.21 -4.38
N ARG A 62 18.73 12.53 -4.44
CA ARG A 62 19.03 13.34 -3.24
C ARG A 62 17.87 13.31 -2.24
N SER A 63 16.63 13.36 -2.72
CA SER A 63 15.43 13.31 -1.88
C SER A 63 15.19 11.93 -1.28
N MET A 64 15.41 10.83 -2.02
CA MET A 64 15.36 9.48 -1.45
C MET A 64 16.34 9.32 -0.29
N VAL A 65 17.59 9.73 -0.48
CA VAL A 65 18.63 9.67 0.56
C VAL A 65 18.28 10.59 1.72
N GLY A 66 17.87 11.83 1.43
CA GLY A 66 17.49 12.80 2.45
C GLY A 66 16.32 12.31 3.30
N TRP A 67 15.27 11.79 2.67
CA TRP A 67 14.09 11.27 3.34
C TRP A 67 14.42 10.05 4.21
N PHE A 68 15.23 9.13 3.70
CA PHE A 68 15.65 7.93 4.42
C PHE A 68 16.33 8.28 5.76
N PHE A 69 17.27 9.23 5.74
CA PHE A 69 17.97 9.67 6.95
C PHE A 69 17.16 10.62 7.85
N ASP A 70 16.08 11.21 7.34
CA ASP A 70 15.15 12.01 8.16
C ASP A 70 14.23 11.14 9.01
N VAL A 71 13.98 9.91 8.57
CA VAL A 71 13.08 8.94 9.22
C VAL A 71 13.86 7.92 10.04
N PHE A 72 15.02 7.45 9.56
CA PHE A 72 15.83 6.43 10.24
C PHE A 72 17.16 6.99 10.77
N PRO A 73 17.66 6.49 11.93
CA PRO A 73 17.07 5.47 12.81
C PRO A 73 16.01 6.00 13.78
N HIS A 74 16.00 7.31 14.03
CA HIS A 74 15.08 7.94 14.99
C HIS A 74 14.26 9.02 14.28
N GLU A 75 12.95 8.89 14.34
CA GLU A 75 12.00 9.84 13.78
C GLU A 75 12.13 11.21 14.45
N LYS A 76 12.19 12.28 13.65
CA LYS A 76 12.25 13.65 14.16
C LYS A 76 10.90 14.07 14.73
N HIS A 77 10.91 14.56 15.97
CA HIS A 77 9.73 15.07 16.66
C HIS A 77 9.95 16.52 17.12
N ILE A 78 8.87 17.29 17.22
CA ILE A 78 8.86 18.66 17.72
C ILE A 78 7.79 18.79 18.80
N TYR A 79 8.13 19.48 19.89
CA TYR A 79 7.19 19.83 20.95
C TYR A 79 6.42 21.07 20.52
N VAL A 80 5.10 20.95 20.38
CA VAL A 80 4.22 22.07 20.03
C VAL A 80 3.42 22.46 21.26
N PRO A 81 3.45 23.73 21.68
CA PRO A 81 2.65 24.18 22.81
C PRO A 81 1.16 24.09 22.48
N VAL A 82 0.37 23.50 23.37
CA VAL A 82 -1.07 23.34 23.23
C VAL A 82 -1.76 24.24 24.25
N GLN A 83 -2.54 25.21 23.76
CA GLN A 83 -3.54 25.86 24.60
C GLN A 83 -4.77 24.95 24.68
N ALA A 84 -5.02 24.38 25.85
CA ALA A 84 -6.24 23.63 26.12
C ALA A 84 -7.44 24.58 26.15
N GLY A 85 -8.04 24.83 24.98
CA GLY A 85 -9.36 25.45 24.89
C GLY A 85 -10.43 24.42 25.20
N ILE A 86 -11.28 24.68 26.20
CA ILE A 86 -12.49 23.88 26.43
C ILE A 86 -13.43 24.18 25.27
N ILE A 87 -13.43 23.32 24.25
CA ILE A 87 -14.42 23.37 23.17
C ILE A 87 -15.62 22.56 23.66
N GLU A 88 -16.73 23.24 23.91
CA GLU A 88 -17.99 22.58 24.26
C GLU A 88 -18.54 21.88 23.02
N ILE A 89 -18.24 20.59 22.87
CA ILE A 89 -18.71 19.79 21.75
C ILE A 89 -20.21 19.51 21.94
N THR A 90 -21.07 20.42 21.49
CA THR A 90 -22.51 20.16 21.40
C THR A 90 -22.79 19.29 20.18
N SER A 91 -23.26 18.07 20.41
CA SER A 91 -23.71 17.16 19.36
C SER A 91 -25.21 16.94 19.47
N THR A 92 -25.95 17.14 18.38
CA THR A 92 -27.39 16.85 18.28
C THR A 92 -27.70 15.36 18.12
N ARG A 93 -26.68 14.49 18.01
CA ARG A 93 -26.90 13.03 17.89
C ARG A 93 -27.45 12.47 19.20
N THR A 94 -28.50 11.67 19.10
CA THR A 94 -29.00 10.82 20.18
C THR A 94 -27.85 9.97 20.72
N THR A 95 -27.47 10.22 21.97
CA THR A 95 -26.47 9.44 22.69
C THR A 95 -27.00 8.02 22.84
N ARG A 96 -26.57 7.10 21.97
CA ARG A 96 -26.79 5.67 22.18
C ARG A 96 -26.06 5.29 23.45
N SER A 97 -26.68 4.52 24.35
CA SER A 97 -26.03 4.02 25.56
C SER A 97 -24.71 3.35 25.17
N GLN A 98 -23.60 3.96 25.61
CA GLN A 98 -22.30 3.29 25.55
C GLN A 98 -22.25 2.38 26.77
N LEU A 99 -22.02 1.09 26.55
CA LEU A 99 -21.72 0.16 27.64
C LEU A 99 -20.43 0.63 28.34
N PRO A 100 -20.33 0.46 29.67
CA PRO A 100 -19.13 0.85 30.42
C PRO A 100 -17.88 0.22 29.79
N VAL A 101 -16.86 1.06 29.57
CA VAL A 101 -15.59 0.66 28.99
C VAL A 101 -14.84 -0.17 30.03
N GLY A 102 -14.88 -1.50 29.90
CA GLY A 102 -14.04 -2.40 30.70
C GLY A 102 -12.56 -2.25 30.35
N VAL A 103 -11.68 -2.62 31.27
CA VAL A 103 -10.21 -2.58 31.10
C VAL A 103 -9.76 -3.43 29.89
N ASP A 104 -10.56 -4.44 29.52
CA ASP A 104 -10.40 -5.30 28.35
C ASP A 104 -11.25 -4.88 27.15
N HIS A 105 -11.57 -3.59 27.01
CA HIS A 105 -12.35 -3.10 25.88
C HIS A 105 -11.69 -3.57 24.59
N ARG A 106 -12.39 -4.46 23.87
CA ARG A 106 -11.93 -5.14 22.65
C ARG A 106 -11.50 -4.10 21.63
N LYS A 107 -10.23 -3.71 21.65
CA LYS A 107 -9.60 -2.90 20.61
C LYS A 107 -9.74 -3.74 19.35
N LEU A 108 -10.62 -3.33 18.44
CA LEU A 108 -10.75 -3.95 17.11
C LEU A 108 -9.51 -3.55 16.31
N ILE A 109 -8.36 -4.09 16.70
CA ILE A 109 -7.13 -3.99 15.94
C ILE A 109 -7.29 -4.96 14.78
N PRO A 110 -7.09 -4.55 13.52
CA PRO A 110 -6.95 -5.49 12.42
C PRO A 110 -5.85 -6.49 12.79
N ILE A 111 -6.23 -7.74 13.02
CA ILE A 111 -5.31 -8.79 13.49
C ILE A 111 -4.37 -9.19 12.35
N GLU A 112 -4.75 -8.90 11.11
CA GLU A 112 -4.17 -9.41 9.88
C GLU A 112 -4.07 -8.30 8.83
N THR A 113 -2.85 -7.98 8.37
CA THR A 113 -2.62 -7.12 7.20
C THR A 113 -1.89 -7.91 6.11
N PHE A 114 -2.22 -7.67 4.84
CA PHE A 114 -1.45 -8.23 3.73
C PHE A 114 -0.05 -7.65 3.74
N SER A 115 0.97 -8.48 3.54
CA SER A 115 2.34 -7.99 3.44
C SER A 115 2.60 -7.35 2.07
N VAL A 116 3.41 -6.30 2.05
CA VAL A 116 3.92 -5.71 0.80
C VAL A 116 4.62 -6.77 -0.07
N THR A 117 5.27 -7.75 0.57
CA THR A 117 5.91 -8.89 -0.10
C THR A 117 4.92 -9.81 -0.81
N ALA A 118 3.67 -9.94 -0.34
CA ALA A 118 2.63 -10.68 -1.05
C ALA A 118 2.28 -9.98 -2.37
N GLY A 119 2.20 -8.64 -2.35
CA GLY A 119 2.02 -7.83 -3.55
C GLY A 119 3.15 -8.00 -4.56
N LEU A 120 4.41 -7.95 -4.11
CA LEU A 120 5.57 -8.17 -4.97
C LEU A 120 5.53 -9.54 -5.67
N LYS A 121 5.28 -10.62 -4.92
CA LYS A 121 5.14 -11.97 -5.48
C LYS A 121 3.97 -12.04 -6.46
N GLY A 122 2.83 -11.46 -6.09
CA GLY A 122 1.65 -11.37 -6.95
C GLY A 122 1.94 -10.68 -8.28
N GLY A 123 2.67 -9.56 -8.24
CA GLY A 123 3.09 -8.83 -9.43
C GLY A 123 3.98 -9.66 -10.36
N ILE A 124 4.98 -10.36 -9.81
CA ILE A 124 5.87 -11.22 -10.63
C ILE A 124 5.07 -12.35 -11.30
N VAL A 125 4.27 -13.09 -10.54
CA VAL A 125 3.51 -14.23 -11.09
C VAL A 125 2.41 -13.76 -12.03
N GLY A 126 1.73 -12.64 -11.72
CA GLY A 126 0.77 -12.00 -12.61
C GLY A 126 1.43 -11.52 -13.91
N GLY A 127 2.63 -10.95 -13.82
CA GLY A 127 3.44 -10.55 -14.98
C GLY A 127 3.77 -11.73 -15.88
N ILE A 128 4.16 -12.88 -15.32
CA ILE A 128 4.41 -14.11 -16.07
C ILE A 128 3.11 -14.60 -16.75
N ALA A 129 1.99 -14.57 -16.03
CA ALA A 129 0.70 -14.98 -16.60
C ALA A 129 0.25 -14.11 -17.77
N MET A 130 0.54 -12.80 -17.74
CA MET A 130 0.24 -11.85 -18.82
C MET A 130 0.96 -12.20 -20.14
N ILE A 131 2.12 -12.85 -20.08
CA ILE A 131 2.89 -13.22 -21.28
C ILE A 131 2.11 -14.21 -22.14
N VAL A 132 1.31 -15.10 -21.53
CA VAL A 132 0.57 -16.14 -22.25
C VAL A 132 -0.42 -15.59 -23.27
N PRO A 133 -1.42 -14.75 -22.91
CA PRO A 133 -2.33 -14.16 -23.88
C PRO A 133 -1.63 -13.23 -24.88
N ALA A 134 -0.60 -12.50 -24.47
CA ALA A 134 0.18 -11.65 -25.37
C ALA A 134 0.95 -12.43 -26.44
N ALA A 135 1.59 -13.54 -26.05
CA ALA A 135 2.28 -14.44 -26.96
C ALA A 135 1.29 -15.18 -27.87
N LEU A 136 0.14 -15.59 -27.32
CA LEU A 136 -0.93 -16.23 -28.10
C LEU A 136 -1.48 -15.29 -29.17
N PHE A 137 -1.72 -14.03 -28.84
CA PHE A 137 -2.09 -13.00 -29.81
C PHE A 137 -1.05 -12.86 -30.93
N GLY A 138 0.23 -12.70 -30.56
CA GLY A 138 1.33 -12.60 -31.53
C GLY A 138 1.39 -13.81 -32.47
N LEU A 139 1.22 -15.02 -31.92
CA LEU A 139 1.22 -16.26 -32.68
C LEU A 139 0.03 -16.38 -33.63
N ILE A 140 -1.18 -15.98 -33.19
CA ILE A 140 -2.39 -16.07 -34.01
C ILE A 140 -2.38 -15.03 -35.13
N ARG A 141 -2.03 -13.77 -34.83
CA ARG A 141 -2.20 -12.66 -35.77
C ARG A 141 -1.00 -12.43 -36.68
N TYR A 142 0.21 -12.68 -36.16
CA TYR A 142 1.48 -12.37 -36.82
C TYR A 142 2.39 -13.59 -36.98
N HIS A 143 1.90 -14.78 -36.60
CA HIS A 143 2.66 -16.04 -36.66
C HIS A 143 4.00 -15.98 -35.92
N SER A 144 4.10 -15.10 -34.90
CA SER A 144 5.32 -14.90 -34.14
C SER A 144 5.03 -14.47 -32.70
N VAL A 145 5.69 -15.16 -31.76
CA VAL A 145 5.67 -14.78 -30.34
C VAL A 145 6.43 -13.47 -30.08
N TRP A 146 7.30 -13.04 -31.00
CA TRP A 146 8.15 -11.86 -30.83
C TRP A 146 7.41 -10.55 -31.06
N TYR A 147 6.28 -10.58 -31.80
CA TYR A 147 5.54 -9.35 -32.12
C TYR A 147 5.14 -8.58 -30.86
N ALA A 148 4.53 -9.24 -29.88
CA ALA A 148 4.10 -8.59 -28.65
C ALA A 148 5.28 -8.06 -27.81
N VAL A 149 6.40 -8.80 -27.80
CA VAL A 149 7.62 -8.42 -27.07
C VAL A 149 8.22 -7.15 -27.69
N ASN A 150 8.41 -7.14 -29.01
CA ASN A 150 8.99 -6.00 -29.71
C ASN A 150 8.04 -4.80 -29.75
N LEU A 151 6.72 -5.02 -29.76
CA LEU A 151 5.74 -3.95 -29.64
C LEU A 151 5.82 -3.28 -28.26
N LEU A 152 6.02 -4.05 -27.18
CA LEU A 152 6.28 -3.47 -25.86
C LEU A 152 7.60 -2.68 -25.84
N ALA A 153 8.64 -3.20 -26.48
CA ALA A 153 9.92 -2.50 -26.63
C ALA A 153 9.77 -1.18 -27.44
N ALA A 154 8.88 -1.12 -28.42
CA ALA A 154 8.56 0.09 -29.18
C ALA A 154 7.95 1.20 -28.31
N GLY A 155 7.42 0.88 -27.13
CA GLY A 155 7.06 1.87 -26.11
C GLY A 155 8.26 2.60 -25.51
N GLY A 156 9.44 1.97 -25.47
CA GLY A 156 10.70 2.59 -25.05
C GLY A 156 11.56 3.09 -26.21
N PHE A 157 11.57 2.36 -27.33
CA PHE A 157 12.25 2.73 -28.56
C PHE A 157 11.27 3.39 -29.52
N VAL A 158 11.08 4.71 -29.40
CA VAL A 158 10.08 5.47 -30.18
C VAL A 158 10.20 5.23 -31.70
N HIS A 159 11.42 5.05 -32.22
CA HIS A 159 11.66 4.77 -33.63
C HIS A 159 11.07 3.42 -34.10
N TRP A 160 10.91 2.43 -33.22
CA TRP A 160 10.32 1.12 -33.56
C TRP A 160 8.80 1.18 -33.72
N ALA A 161 8.14 2.21 -33.20
CA ALA A 161 6.69 2.34 -33.37
C ALA A 161 6.30 2.46 -34.85
N GLY A 162 7.16 3.01 -35.70
CA GLY A 162 6.94 3.14 -37.15
C GLY A 162 7.33 1.92 -37.98
N GLU A 163 7.98 0.91 -37.40
CA GLU A 163 8.56 -0.21 -38.14
C GLU A 163 7.52 -1.19 -38.69
N SER A 164 7.92 -1.98 -39.69
CA SER A 164 7.01 -2.97 -40.30
C SER A 164 6.61 -4.09 -39.33
N ASP A 165 5.44 -4.70 -39.56
CA ASP A 165 4.99 -5.85 -38.77
C ASP A 165 5.95 -7.03 -38.88
N ALA A 166 6.59 -7.20 -40.05
CA ALA A 166 7.62 -8.21 -40.27
C ALA A 166 8.86 -7.96 -39.41
N PHE A 167 9.27 -6.69 -39.22
CA PHE A 167 10.37 -6.34 -38.32
C PHE A 167 10.01 -6.68 -36.87
N LEU A 168 8.81 -6.31 -36.42
CA LEU A 168 8.34 -6.60 -35.07
C LEU A 168 8.14 -8.10 -34.82
N ALA A 169 7.85 -8.89 -35.86
CA ALA A 169 7.70 -10.34 -35.76
C ALA A 169 9.05 -11.10 -35.67
N GLN A 170 10.20 -10.43 -35.81
CA GLN A 170 11.51 -11.08 -35.74
C GLN A 170 12.11 -11.04 -34.33
N PHE A 171 13.06 -11.94 -34.06
CA PHE A 171 13.82 -11.88 -32.82
C PHE A 171 14.78 -10.69 -32.84
N HIS A 172 14.67 -9.81 -31.83
CA HIS A 172 15.61 -8.72 -31.59
C HIS A 172 16.10 -8.77 -30.15
N LEU A 173 17.40 -8.93 -29.94
CA LEU A 173 17.98 -9.01 -28.59
C LEU A 173 17.70 -7.73 -27.78
N TYR A 174 17.87 -6.55 -28.39
CA TYR A 174 17.57 -5.27 -27.75
C TYR A 174 16.09 -5.14 -27.38
N GLY A 175 15.20 -5.64 -28.25
CA GLY A 175 13.76 -5.67 -28.00
C GLY A 175 13.42 -6.53 -26.80
N LEU A 176 13.97 -7.74 -26.74
CA LEU A 176 13.79 -8.65 -25.60
C LEU A 176 14.28 -8.04 -24.29
N LEU A 177 15.47 -7.42 -24.27
CA LEU A 177 16.02 -6.79 -23.07
C LEU A 177 15.16 -5.61 -22.60
N ALA A 178 14.77 -4.72 -23.52
CA ALA A 178 13.93 -3.57 -23.22
C ALA A 178 12.54 -3.98 -22.73
N ALA A 179 11.88 -4.90 -23.44
CA ALA A 179 10.57 -5.42 -23.06
C ALA A 179 10.62 -6.13 -21.70
N THR A 180 11.66 -6.92 -21.42
CA THR A 180 11.84 -7.58 -20.11
C THR A 180 12.01 -6.55 -19.00
N ALA A 181 12.80 -5.49 -19.23
CA ALA A 181 12.99 -4.43 -18.25
C ALA A 181 11.68 -3.67 -17.98
N ILE A 182 10.98 -3.24 -19.03
CA ILE A 182 9.70 -2.51 -18.92
C ILE A 182 8.66 -3.39 -18.23
N HIS A 183 8.48 -4.63 -18.69
CA HIS A 183 7.48 -5.55 -18.15
C HIS A 183 7.79 -5.95 -16.71
N GLY A 184 9.04 -6.30 -16.42
CA GLY A 184 9.48 -6.71 -15.09
C GLY A 184 9.34 -5.58 -14.06
N LEU A 185 9.82 -4.38 -14.40
CA LEU A 185 9.68 -3.21 -13.54
C LEU A 185 8.20 -2.86 -13.31
N THR A 186 7.40 -2.81 -14.37
CA THR A 186 5.97 -2.47 -14.28
C THR A 186 5.22 -3.52 -13.47
N SER A 187 5.49 -4.80 -13.66
CA SER A 187 4.88 -5.90 -12.90
C SER A 187 5.20 -5.81 -11.41
N ILE A 188 6.44 -5.47 -11.05
CA ILE A 188 6.86 -5.25 -9.66
C ILE A 188 6.14 -4.05 -9.06
N LEU A 189 6.14 -2.90 -9.76
CA LEU A 189 5.51 -1.68 -9.27
C LEU A 189 3.99 -1.85 -9.08
N ILE A 190 3.31 -2.46 -10.04
CA ILE A 190 1.88 -2.76 -9.94
C ILE A 190 1.63 -3.77 -8.82
N GLY A 191 2.46 -4.80 -8.67
CA GLY A 191 2.35 -5.76 -7.56
C GLY A 191 2.49 -5.09 -6.18
N LEU A 192 3.46 -4.18 -6.04
CA LEU A 192 3.65 -3.41 -4.80
C LEU A 192 2.45 -2.50 -4.51
N LEU A 193 1.98 -1.77 -5.53
CA LEU A 193 0.78 -0.94 -5.44
C LEU A 193 -0.42 -1.78 -5.00
N TYR A 194 -0.59 -2.94 -5.63
CA TYR A 194 -1.64 -3.88 -5.31
C TYR A 194 -1.56 -4.34 -3.85
N GLY A 195 -0.37 -4.77 -3.40
CA GLY A 195 -0.09 -5.12 -2.00
C GLY A 195 -0.45 -4.02 -1.01
N ALA A 196 -0.14 -2.76 -1.34
CA ALA A 196 -0.41 -1.59 -0.51
C ALA A 196 -1.90 -1.21 -0.48
N MET A 197 -2.64 -1.44 -1.56
CA MET A 197 -4.07 -1.09 -1.67
C MET A 197 -5.02 -2.15 -1.11
N LEU A 198 -4.57 -3.39 -0.89
CA LEU A 198 -5.42 -4.46 -0.35
C LEU A 198 -6.18 -4.10 0.95
N PRO A 199 -5.60 -3.39 1.93
CA PRO A 199 -6.32 -2.98 3.13
C PRO A 199 -7.45 -1.97 2.84
N MET A 200 -7.40 -1.29 1.69
CA MET A 200 -8.36 -0.25 1.29
C MET A 200 -9.54 -0.84 0.49
N PHE A 201 -9.41 -2.05 -0.09
CA PHE A 201 -10.45 -2.64 -0.92
C PHE A 201 -11.51 -3.40 -0.10
N PRO A 202 -12.81 -3.11 -0.28
CA PRO A 202 -13.90 -3.73 0.48
C PRO A 202 -14.17 -5.18 0.04
N ARG A 203 -14.34 -6.09 1.02
CA ARG A 203 -14.91 -7.48 1.05
C ARG A 203 -14.63 -8.48 -0.11
N LYS A 204 -14.28 -8.08 -1.34
CA LYS A 204 -14.09 -8.91 -2.55
C LYS A 204 -12.81 -8.48 -3.32
N PRO A 205 -11.62 -8.53 -2.70
CA PRO A 205 -10.38 -8.00 -3.27
C PRO A 205 -10.01 -8.58 -4.63
N ILE A 206 -10.35 -9.84 -4.92
CA ILE A 206 -10.07 -10.48 -6.22
C ILE A 206 -10.90 -9.86 -7.36
N LEU A 207 -12.18 -9.52 -7.11
CA LEU A 207 -13.05 -8.95 -8.15
C LEU A 207 -12.69 -7.50 -8.46
N THR A 208 -12.45 -6.68 -7.43
CA THR A 208 -12.05 -5.28 -7.60
C THR A 208 -10.67 -5.19 -8.28
N ALA A 209 -9.78 -6.12 -7.97
CA ALA A 209 -8.44 -6.19 -8.54
C ALA A 209 -8.34 -6.79 -9.94
N GLY A 210 -9.07 -7.87 -10.18
CA GLY A 210 -8.94 -8.65 -11.40
C GLY A 210 -9.68 -8.01 -12.58
N PHE A 211 -10.65 -7.14 -12.32
CA PHE A 211 -11.48 -6.55 -13.35
C PHE A 211 -11.45 -5.02 -13.32
N VAL A 212 -11.80 -4.40 -12.17
CA VAL A 212 -11.96 -2.93 -12.14
C VAL A 212 -10.63 -2.22 -12.38
N ALA A 213 -9.56 -2.61 -11.69
CA ALA A 213 -8.24 -1.99 -11.87
C ALA A 213 -7.67 -2.19 -13.30
N PRO A 214 -7.63 -3.41 -13.87
CA PRO A 214 -7.25 -3.66 -15.27
C PRO A 214 -8.00 -2.83 -16.29
N LEU A 215 -9.32 -2.72 -16.16
CA LEU A 215 -10.15 -1.96 -17.10
C LEU A 215 -9.89 -0.45 -16.98
N LEU A 216 -9.80 0.06 -15.74
CA LEU A 216 -9.48 1.47 -15.50
C LEU A 216 -8.10 1.82 -16.06
N TRP A 217 -7.08 1.01 -15.78
CA TRP A 217 -5.72 1.24 -16.27
C TRP A 217 -5.67 1.18 -17.80
N THR A 218 -6.37 0.22 -18.40
CA THR A 218 -6.46 0.12 -19.86
C THR A 218 -7.11 1.36 -20.46
N GLY A 219 -8.21 1.88 -19.87
CA GLY A 219 -8.86 3.10 -20.34
C GLY A 219 -7.95 4.34 -20.25
N ILE A 220 -7.17 4.46 -19.17
CA ILE A 220 -6.17 5.52 -19.02
C ILE A 220 -5.08 5.38 -20.09
N LEU A 221 -4.52 4.18 -20.29
CA LEU A 221 -3.49 3.96 -21.31
C LEU A 221 -4.00 4.21 -22.72
N TYR A 222 -5.21 3.74 -23.05
CA TYR A 222 -5.85 3.99 -24.34
C TYR A 222 -5.94 5.49 -24.64
N SER A 223 -6.43 6.25 -23.67
CA SER A 223 -6.61 7.69 -23.80
C SER A 223 -5.27 8.43 -23.89
N ALA A 224 -4.30 8.06 -23.04
CA ALA A 224 -2.99 8.69 -22.99
C ALA A 224 -2.15 8.39 -24.24
N LEU A 225 -2.13 7.13 -24.71
CA LEU A 225 -1.38 6.74 -25.91
C LEU A 225 -1.95 7.39 -27.17
N GLY A 226 -3.26 7.63 -27.23
CA GLY A 226 -3.86 8.40 -28.33
C GLY A 226 -3.24 9.80 -28.52
N VAL A 227 -2.77 10.40 -27.43
CA VAL A 227 -2.11 11.73 -27.45
C VAL A 227 -0.59 11.62 -27.55
N ILE A 228 0.02 10.70 -26.79
CA ILE A 228 1.48 10.60 -26.67
C ILE A 228 2.12 9.91 -27.88
N SER A 229 1.53 8.81 -28.34
CA SER A 229 2.06 8.01 -29.45
C SER A 229 0.91 7.36 -30.22
N PRO A 230 0.25 8.10 -31.13
CA PRO A 230 -0.89 7.59 -31.88
C PRO A 230 -0.51 6.39 -32.77
N ILE A 231 0.74 6.35 -33.24
CA ILE A 231 1.28 5.24 -34.04
C ILE A 231 1.33 3.95 -33.18
N LEU A 232 1.86 4.04 -31.95
CA LEU A 232 1.90 2.89 -31.05
C LEU A 232 0.49 2.46 -30.65
N ASN A 233 -0.40 3.42 -30.37
CA ASN A 233 -1.80 3.17 -30.06
C ASN A 233 -2.52 2.34 -31.15
N ALA A 234 -2.26 2.66 -32.42
CA ALA A 234 -2.85 1.97 -33.57
C ALA A 234 -2.38 0.51 -33.73
N ARG A 235 -1.23 0.15 -33.15
CA ARG A 235 -0.67 -1.20 -33.21
C ARG A 235 -1.12 -2.10 -32.07
N ILE A 236 -1.68 -1.52 -31.00
CA ILE A 236 -2.18 -2.28 -29.86
C ILE A 236 -3.57 -2.81 -30.19
N ASP A 237 -3.70 -4.13 -30.20
CA ASP A 237 -5.02 -4.75 -30.15
C ASP A 237 -5.57 -4.66 -28.73
N TRP A 238 -6.52 -3.74 -28.55
CA TRP A 238 -7.05 -3.41 -27.23
C TRP A 238 -7.84 -4.55 -26.59
N LEU A 239 -8.43 -5.45 -27.37
CA LEU A 239 -9.13 -6.61 -26.82
C LEU A 239 -8.12 -7.56 -26.18
N TRP A 240 -7.07 -7.93 -26.92
CA TRP A 240 -6.00 -8.79 -26.40
C TRP A 240 -5.20 -8.14 -25.28
N PHE A 241 -5.05 -6.82 -25.30
CA PHE A 241 -4.48 -6.07 -24.20
C PHE A 241 -5.33 -6.19 -22.93
N VAL A 242 -6.65 -5.97 -23.00
CA VAL A 242 -7.57 -6.14 -21.86
C VAL A 242 -7.52 -7.57 -21.32
N VAL A 243 -7.56 -8.58 -22.19
CA VAL A 243 -7.46 -9.99 -21.79
C VAL A 243 -6.16 -10.25 -21.01
N SER A 244 -5.04 -9.67 -21.48
CA SER A 244 -3.74 -9.78 -20.82
C SER A 244 -3.73 -9.09 -19.44
N GLN A 245 -4.37 -7.93 -19.33
CA GLN A 245 -4.50 -7.20 -18.05
C GLN A 245 -5.39 -7.93 -17.04
N ILE A 246 -6.48 -8.55 -17.50
CA ILE A 246 -7.34 -9.39 -16.65
C ILE A 246 -6.58 -10.62 -16.18
N ALA A 247 -5.82 -11.29 -17.06
CA ALA A 247 -4.97 -12.43 -16.69
C ALA A 247 -3.96 -12.04 -15.60
N PHE A 248 -3.29 -10.88 -15.74
CA PHE A 248 -2.43 -10.33 -14.71
C PHE A 248 -3.18 -10.12 -13.39
N GLY A 249 -4.30 -9.39 -13.42
CA GLY A 249 -5.04 -9.00 -12.22
C GLY A 249 -5.60 -10.20 -11.45
N LEU A 250 -6.14 -11.19 -12.16
CA LEU A 250 -6.67 -12.42 -11.57
C LEU A 250 -5.56 -13.23 -10.90
N VAL A 251 -4.43 -13.44 -11.58
CA VAL A 251 -3.31 -14.23 -11.04
C VAL A 251 -2.62 -13.50 -9.90
N CYS A 252 -2.37 -12.20 -10.03
CA CYS A 252 -1.82 -11.38 -8.95
C CYS A 252 -2.72 -11.43 -7.71
N GLY A 253 -4.03 -11.19 -7.89
CA GLY A 253 -5.02 -11.24 -6.81
C GLY A 253 -5.11 -12.63 -6.16
N PHE A 254 -5.05 -13.70 -6.96
CA PHE A 254 -5.06 -15.07 -6.46
C PHE A 254 -3.82 -15.37 -5.61
N ILE A 255 -2.62 -15.08 -6.11
CA ILE A 255 -1.35 -15.32 -5.39
C ILE A 255 -1.30 -14.54 -4.09
N VAL A 256 -1.73 -13.28 -4.12
CA VAL A 256 -1.81 -12.43 -2.93
C VAL A 256 -2.79 -13.01 -1.90
N ASN A 257 -3.95 -13.49 -2.35
CA ASN A 257 -4.96 -14.08 -1.47
C ASN A 257 -4.50 -15.42 -0.85
N LEU A 258 -3.60 -16.15 -1.52
CA LEU A 258 -2.97 -17.36 -0.99
C LEU A 258 -1.93 -17.08 0.09
N GLN A 259 -1.35 -15.87 0.16
CA GLN A 259 -0.34 -15.57 1.17
C GLN A 259 -1.00 -15.31 2.53
N VAL A 260 -0.43 -15.93 3.57
CA VAL A 260 -0.86 -15.80 4.97
C VAL A 260 -0.83 -14.33 5.35
N LYS A 261 -1.98 -13.80 5.74
CA LYS A 261 -2.07 -12.43 6.24
C LYS A 261 -1.17 -12.31 7.48
N VAL A 262 -0.31 -11.31 7.48
CA VAL A 262 0.69 -11.17 8.53
C VAL A 262 0.00 -10.61 9.77
N ARG A 263 0.20 -11.31 10.89
CA ARG A 263 -0.25 -10.86 12.20
C ARG A 263 0.43 -9.54 12.52
N THR A 264 -0.36 -8.51 12.85
CA THR A 264 0.16 -7.17 13.08
C THR A 264 1.20 -7.13 14.20
N PRO A 265 2.15 -6.17 14.21
CA PRO A 265 3.13 -6.00 15.30
C PRO A 265 2.46 -5.93 16.68
N GLN A 266 1.25 -5.37 16.75
CA GLN A 266 0.43 -5.28 17.96
C GLN A 266 -0.07 -6.66 18.43
N PHE A 267 -0.35 -7.61 17.54
CA PHE A 267 -0.64 -9.01 17.93
C PHE A 267 0.61 -9.71 18.47
N ARG A 268 1.80 -9.41 17.93
CA ARG A 268 3.08 -9.95 18.43
C ARG A 268 3.41 -9.42 19.84
N ALA A 269 2.94 -8.22 20.17
CA ALA A 269 3.09 -7.60 21.49
C ALA A 269 2.18 -8.21 22.57
N LEU A 270 1.15 -8.99 22.21
CA LEU A 270 0.30 -9.68 23.19
C LEU A 270 1.10 -10.77 23.92
N PRO A 271 0.90 -10.98 25.23
CA PRO A 271 1.48 -12.10 25.98
C PRO A 271 1.25 -13.45 25.30
N PHE A 272 2.23 -14.37 25.41
CA PHE A 272 2.16 -15.69 24.76
C PHE A 272 0.88 -16.46 25.08
N SER A 273 0.39 -16.37 26.32
CA SER A 273 -0.87 -16.98 26.77
C SER A 273 -2.08 -16.53 25.93
N VAL A 274 -2.18 -15.23 25.62
CA VAL A 274 -3.20 -14.68 24.71
C VAL A 274 -3.00 -15.21 23.29
N ARG A 275 -1.75 -15.23 22.80
CA ARG A 275 -1.42 -15.67 21.43
C ARG A 275 -1.64 -17.16 21.18
N ALA A 276 -1.50 -17.96 22.23
CA ALA A 276 -1.68 -19.42 22.21
C ALA A 276 -3.13 -19.83 22.54
N GLY A 277 -4.02 -18.87 22.84
CA GLY A 277 -5.40 -19.16 23.22
C GLY A 277 -5.56 -19.77 24.62
N ILE A 278 -4.55 -19.61 25.48
CA ILE A 278 -4.50 -20.14 26.86
C ILE A 278 -5.10 -19.12 27.82
N HIS A 279 -6.21 -18.49 27.46
CA HIS A 279 -7.02 -17.79 28.45
C HIS A 279 -7.85 -18.83 29.18
N SER A 280 -7.38 -19.21 30.37
CA SER A 280 -8.22 -19.92 31.32
C SER A 280 -9.39 -19.00 31.63
N ASP A 281 -10.59 -19.53 31.44
CA ASP A 281 -11.84 -19.00 31.94
C ASP A 281 -11.78 -19.07 33.48
N GLN A 282 -10.98 -18.20 34.11
CA GLN A 282 -11.12 -17.94 35.52
C GLN A 282 -12.35 -17.07 35.64
N SER A 283 -13.51 -17.75 35.70
CA SER A 283 -14.70 -17.19 36.27
C SER A 283 -14.29 -16.46 37.55
N HIS A 284 -14.66 -15.18 37.64
CA HIS A 284 -14.68 -14.46 38.89
C HIS A 284 -15.42 -15.37 39.88
N LYS A 285 -14.68 -16.01 40.79
CA LYS A 285 -15.29 -16.57 41.99
C LYS A 285 -15.85 -15.36 42.72
N GLU A 286 -17.16 -15.23 42.71
CA GLU A 286 -17.86 -14.39 43.67
C GLU A 286 -17.31 -14.73 45.05
N ASP A 287 -16.79 -13.71 45.73
CA ASP A 287 -16.32 -13.81 47.10
C ASP A 287 -17.55 -14.10 47.99
N PRO A 288 -17.65 -15.25 48.68
CA PRO A 288 -18.79 -15.57 49.53
C PRO A 288 -18.62 -14.94 50.91
N SER A 289 -18.29 -13.65 50.97
CA SER A 289 -18.02 -12.93 52.22
C SER A 289 -19.04 -11.82 52.54
N HIS A 290 -20.32 -12.03 52.23
CA HIS A 290 -21.40 -11.27 52.90
C HIS A 290 -22.72 -12.04 52.88
N LYS A 291 -22.82 -13.09 53.70
CA LYS A 291 -24.08 -13.57 54.28
C LYS A 291 -23.83 -14.09 55.68
N GLU A 292 -23.89 -13.17 56.64
CA GLU A 292 -24.37 -13.37 58.02
C GLU A 292 -24.25 -12.01 58.72
N ASP A 293 -25.32 -11.22 58.66
CA ASP A 293 -26.03 -10.71 59.83
C ASP A 293 -27.12 -9.70 59.42
N GLN A 294 -28.34 -10.04 59.85
CA GLN A 294 -29.65 -9.34 59.81
C GLN A 294 -30.54 -9.58 58.58
#